data_AF-A0A1M6JCB9-F1
#
_entry.id   AF-A0A1M6JCB9-F1
#
_cell.length_a   1.000
_cell.length_b   1.000
_cell.length_c   1.000
_cell.angle_alpha   90.00
_cell.angle_beta   90.00
_cell.angle_gamma   90.00
#
_symmetry.space_group_name_H-M   'P 1'
#
loop_
_entity.id
_entity.type
_entity.pdbx_description
1 polymer ?
#
loop_
_entity_poly.entity_id
_entity_poly.type
_entity_poly.pdbx_seq_one_letter_code
_entity_poly.pdbx_strand_id
1 'polypeptide(L)'
;MKKFKTLVLFATLGICLAACGKNTNDDLLSYTTSEAEGFQTLQIDDKVFVPFTLVTPADCGNQVGIAGNDSKDKIYEYKDFSSNEWIIEYYESGEMDVPMLYREQNVDDIPDGISSDYEWNNTSKNESCTSEYPMLIMVNDVVYKNTGYICSAVSCGTMDGTIDKTLDSKDTPTENNQSNFGTGYNYQYSTEGQIVVDIDGEKYIFRDSKLTDSSIPIEVANFTATIKEVRNDGQLLVTFVDMDDMFVSLADGDYIVDGSTLETDFSEGDSVRIWFDGSVEEVLPAILPNVYKIELDN
;
A
#
# COMPACT_ATOMS: atom_id res chain seq x y z
N MET A 1 -58.03 51.37 -48.94
CA MET A 1 -58.68 50.47 -47.96
C MET A 1 -57.82 49.22 -47.84
N LYS A 2 -56.89 49.15 -46.88
CA LYS A 2 -56.90 48.27 -45.69
C LYS A 2 -57.19 46.77 -45.96
N LYS A 3 -56.15 45.92 -45.83
CA LYS A 3 -55.98 44.73 -44.93
C LYS A 3 -54.89 43.79 -45.53
N PHE A 4 -53.69 43.61 -44.96
CA PHE A 4 -53.27 42.61 -43.93
C PHE A 4 -53.70 41.16 -44.28
N LYS A 5 -52.91 40.07 -44.30
CA LYS A 5 -51.62 39.58 -43.73
C LYS A 5 -51.06 38.55 -44.77
N THR A 6 -49.78 38.21 -44.86
CA THR A 6 -49.10 37.23 -43.99
C THR A 6 -47.62 37.19 -44.37
N LEU A 7 -46.77 37.36 -43.37
CA LEU A 7 -45.33 37.22 -43.41
C LEU A 7 -44.98 35.73 -43.34
N VAL A 8 -44.29 35.19 -44.33
CA VAL A 8 -43.62 33.87 -44.24
C VAL A 8 -42.13 34.13 -44.35
N LEU A 9 -41.46 34.03 -43.20
CA LEU A 9 -40.02 34.17 -43.05
C LEU A 9 -39.40 32.77 -43.26
N PHE A 10 -38.71 32.55 -44.38
CA PHE A 10 -37.84 31.39 -44.55
C PHE A 10 -36.49 31.72 -43.91
N ALA A 11 -36.28 31.26 -42.68
CA ALA A 11 -34.97 31.24 -42.05
C ALA A 11 -34.20 30.00 -42.55
N THR A 12 -33.32 30.19 -43.53
CA THR A 12 -32.31 29.18 -43.87
C THR A 12 -31.28 29.14 -42.74
N LEU A 13 -31.40 28.14 -41.88
CA LEU A 13 -30.41 27.80 -40.85
C LEU A 13 -29.17 27.25 -41.55
N GLY A 14 -28.22 28.14 -41.86
CA GLY A 14 -26.87 27.74 -42.21
C GLY A 14 -26.18 27.20 -40.96
N ILE A 15 -26.05 25.87 -40.88
CA ILE A 15 -25.20 25.22 -39.89
C ILE A 15 -23.75 25.56 -40.27
N CYS A 16 -23.25 26.69 -39.75
CA CYS A 16 -21.83 26.90 -39.62
C CYS A 16 -21.35 25.88 -38.59
N LEU A 17 -20.70 24.80 -39.06
CA LEU A 17 -19.77 24.04 -38.25
C LEU A 17 -18.63 25.00 -37.88
N ALA A 18 -18.84 25.79 -36.83
CA ALA A 18 -17.75 26.33 -36.05
C ALA A 18 -17.14 25.10 -35.35
N ALA A 19 -16.20 24.47 -36.02
CA ALA A 19 -15.13 23.76 -35.34
C ALA A 19 -14.43 24.83 -34.50
N CYS A 20 -14.93 25.06 -33.29
CA CYS A 20 -14.15 25.66 -32.23
C CYS A 20 -13.00 24.70 -32.00
N GLY A 21 -11.89 24.94 -32.69
CA GLY A 21 -10.59 24.50 -32.20
C GLY A 21 -10.48 25.09 -30.80
N LYS A 22 -10.73 24.26 -29.78
CA LYS A 22 -10.20 24.56 -28.46
C LYS A 22 -8.70 24.61 -28.66
N ASN A 23 -8.10 25.78 -28.47
CA ASN A 23 -6.70 25.84 -28.12
C ASN A 23 -6.59 25.07 -26.81
N THR A 24 -6.18 23.81 -26.87
CA THR A 24 -5.87 22.99 -25.69
C THR A 24 -4.48 23.36 -25.22
N ASN A 25 -4.35 24.59 -24.74
CA ASN A 25 -3.40 24.92 -23.67
C ASN A 25 -4.27 25.14 -22.44
N ASP A 26 -4.94 24.07 -21.98
CA ASP A 26 -5.27 24.01 -20.56
C ASP A 26 -3.91 24.05 -19.83
N ASP A 27 -3.79 24.91 -18.82
CA ASP A 27 -2.51 25.25 -18.19
C ASP A 27 -1.74 23.97 -17.79
N LEU A 28 -0.64 23.68 -18.49
CA LEU A 28 0.21 22.54 -18.17
C LEU A 28 0.70 22.66 -16.73
N LEU A 29 0.55 21.58 -15.98
CA LEU A 29 0.97 21.50 -14.61
C LEU A 29 2.51 21.44 -14.52
N SER A 30 3.09 22.07 -13.51
CA SER A 30 4.54 22.06 -13.29
C SER A 30 4.85 21.14 -12.11
N TYR A 31 5.54 20.05 -12.39
CA TYR A 31 6.01 19.09 -11.40
C TYR A 31 7.44 19.45 -11.01
N THR A 32 7.77 19.35 -9.73
CA THR A 32 9.14 19.46 -9.26
C THR A 32 9.77 18.08 -9.16
N THR A 33 11.05 17.97 -9.52
CA THR A 33 11.80 16.72 -9.41
C THR A 33 12.63 16.72 -8.13
N SER A 34 12.73 15.57 -7.47
CA SER A 34 13.62 15.35 -6.32
C SER A 34 14.30 14.00 -6.44
N GLU A 35 15.62 13.94 -6.19
CA GLU A 35 16.37 12.69 -6.15
C GLU A 35 16.67 12.30 -4.70
N ALA A 36 16.29 11.09 -4.33
CA ALA A 36 16.63 10.47 -3.04
C ALA A 36 16.90 8.98 -3.27
N GLU A 37 17.88 8.42 -2.54
CA GLU A 37 18.14 6.97 -2.51
C GLU A 37 18.32 6.29 -3.88
N GLY A 38 18.78 7.05 -4.89
CA GLY A 38 19.07 6.53 -6.23
C GLY A 38 17.89 6.52 -7.21
N PHE A 39 16.75 7.12 -6.86
CA PHE A 39 15.62 7.28 -7.76
C PHE A 39 15.07 8.71 -7.76
N GLN A 40 14.44 9.10 -8.86
CA GLN A 40 13.76 10.39 -9.01
C GLN A 40 12.30 10.27 -8.58
N THR A 41 11.78 11.31 -7.91
CA THR A 41 10.37 11.48 -7.58
C THR A 41 9.85 12.77 -8.22
N LEU A 42 8.54 12.78 -8.50
CA LEU A 42 7.83 13.94 -9.04
C LEU A 42 6.85 14.47 -8.00
N GLN A 43 6.84 15.78 -7.78
CA GLN A 43 6.00 16.40 -6.75
C GLN A 43 5.17 17.52 -7.35
N ILE A 44 3.89 17.53 -7.00
CA ILE A 44 2.95 18.60 -7.35
C ILE A 44 1.98 18.81 -6.19
N ASP A 45 1.79 20.05 -5.78
CA ASP A 45 1.00 20.41 -4.60
C ASP A 45 1.39 19.60 -3.36
N ASP A 46 0.50 18.74 -2.86
CA ASP A 46 0.69 17.84 -1.72
C ASP A 46 1.00 16.38 -2.12
N LYS A 47 1.13 16.10 -3.41
CA LYS A 47 1.31 14.75 -3.95
C LYS A 47 2.76 14.44 -4.26
N VAL A 48 3.12 13.20 -4.00
CA VAL A 48 4.42 12.63 -4.38
C VAL A 48 4.16 11.43 -5.28
N PHE A 49 4.75 11.49 -6.46
CA PHE A 49 4.75 10.44 -7.45
C PHE A 49 6.10 9.75 -7.45
N VAL A 50 6.04 8.43 -7.40
CA VAL A 50 7.20 7.55 -7.21
C VAL A 50 7.30 6.60 -8.41
N PRO A 51 8.53 6.25 -8.86
CA PRO A 51 8.72 5.52 -10.11
C PRO A 51 8.21 4.08 -9.95
N PHE A 52 7.61 3.54 -11.00
CA PHE A 52 6.90 2.26 -10.93
C PHE A 52 7.46 1.21 -11.90
N THR A 53 7.40 1.46 -13.21
CA THR A 53 7.91 0.54 -14.24
C THR A 53 8.14 1.30 -15.54
N LEU A 54 9.03 0.79 -16.39
CA LEU A 54 9.16 1.31 -17.76
C LEU A 54 7.92 0.97 -18.59
N VAL A 55 7.48 1.92 -19.42
CA VAL A 55 6.38 1.77 -20.38
C VAL A 55 6.83 2.15 -21.79
N THR A 56 5.91 2.11 -22.75
CA THR A 56 6.22 2.47 -24.14
C THR A 56 5.64 3.85 -24.49
N PRO A 57 6.20 4.56 -25.48
CA PRO A 57 5.61 5.82 -25.94
C PRO A 57 4.17 5.70 -26.44
N ALA A 58 3.70 4.49 -26.77
CA ALA A 58 2.31 4.24 -27.16
C ALA A 58 1.33 4.26 -25.97
N ASP A 59 1.84 4.18 -24.73
CA ASP A 59 1.04 4.27 -23.51
C ASP A 59 0.76 5.72 -23.07
N CYS A 60 1.47 6.70 -23.65
CA CYS A 60 1.29 8.13 -23.36
C CYS A 60 -0.04 8.66 -23.91
N GLY A 61 -0.90 9.15 -23.03
CA GLY A 61 -2.14 9.86 -23.36
C GLY A 61 -1.91 11.35 -23.65
N ASN A 62 -2.82 12.21 -23.18
CA ASN A 62 -2.63 13.65 -23.36
C ASN A 62 -1.50 14.17 -22.47
N GLN A 63 -0.78 15.19 -22.95
CA GLN A 63 0.19 15.89 -22.11
C GLN A 63 -0.56 16.70 -21.05
N VAL A 64 -0.19 16.52 -19.79
CA VAL A 64 -0.79 17.20 -18.63
C VAL A 64 0.19 18.08 -17.87
N GLY A 65 1.50 17.91 -18.08
CA GLY A 65 2.48 18.72 -17.40
C GLY A 65 3.91 18.68 -17.96
N ILE A 66 4.81 19.30 -17.20
CA ILE A 66 6.25 19.36 -17.42
C ILE A 66 6.94 19.08 -16.08
N ALA A 67 7.97 18.24 -16.10
CA ALA A 67 8.83 17.96 -14.95
C ALA A 67 10.01 18.93 -14.91
N GLY A 68 10.28 19.47 -13.71
CA GLY A 68 11.35 20.41 -13.46
C GLY A 68 11.22 21.69 -14.31
N ASN A 69 12.36 22.14 -14.84
CA ASN A 69 12.47 23.36 -15.65
C ASN A 69 12.80 23.08 -17.12
N ASP A 70 12.83 21.82 -17.55
CA ASP A 70 13.13 21.46 -18.93
C ASP A 70 11.84 21.18 -19.71
N SER A 71 11.58 21.98 -20.74
CA SER A 71 10.43 21.81 -21.63
C SER A 71 10.37 20.46 -22.37
N LYS A 72 11.46 19.70 -22.38
CA LYS A 72 11.51 18.34 -22.95
C LYS A 72 11.02 17.28 -21.99
N ASP A 73 11.01 17.56 -20.69
CA ASP A 73 10.65 16.60 -19.67
C ASP A 73 9.15 16.68 -19.42
N LYS A 74 8.39 15.84 -20.11
CA LYS A 74 6.94 16.00 -20.23
C LYS A 74 6.21 14.97 -19.40
N ILE A 75 5.09 15.40 -18.82
CA ILE A 75 4.18 14.53 -18.07
C ILE A 75 2.93 14.24 -18.90
N TYR A 76 2.59 12.96 -19.02
CA TYR A 76 1.48 12.43 -19.80
C TYR A 76 0.50 11.63 -18.94
N GLU A 77 -0.76 11.59 -19.35
CA GLU A 77 -1.75 10.62 -18.86
C GLU A 77 -1.32 9.18 -19.15
N TYR A 78 -1.67 8.26 -18.25
CA TYR A 78 -1.53 6.82 -18.46
C TYR A 78 -2.87 6.17 -18.76
N LYS A 79 -3.08 5.76 -20.03
CA LYS A 79 -4.30 5.07 -20.47
C LYS A 79 -5.57 5.79 -19.98
N ASP A 80 -6.49 5.06 -19.35
CA ASP A 80 -7.76 5.58 -18.82
C ASP A 80 -7.69 5.87 -17.30
N PHE A 81 -6.49 5.83 -16.70
CA PHE A 81 -6.28 6.09 -15.27
C PHE A 81 -6.22 7.58 -14.96
N SER A 82 -6.57 7.96 -13.73
CA SER A 82 -6.52 9.35 -13.31
C SER A 82 -5.07 9.86 -13.27
N SER A 83 -4.78 11.03 -13.84
CA SER A 83 -3.48 11.70 -13.67
C SER A 83 -3.18 12.11 -12.22
N ASN A 84 -4.16 11.97 -11.34
CA ASN A 84 -3.98 12.11 -9.90
C ASN A 84 -3.34 10.89 -9.25
N GLU A 85 -3.28 9.77 -9.96
CA GLU A 85 -2.88 8.47 -9.46
C GLU A 85 -1.72 7.88 -10.29
N TRP A 86 -1.80 8.02 -11.61
CA TRP A 86 -0.86 7.44 -12.56
C TRP A 86 -0.47 8.45 -13.61
N ILE A 87 0.84 8.69 -13.76
CA ILE A 87 1.38 9.60 -14.76
C ILE A 87 2.61 8.98 -15.43
N ILE A 88 2.87 9.37 -16.67
CA ILE A 88 4.09 8.99 -17.38
C ILE A 88 5.00 10.21 -17.45
N GLU A 89 6.25 10.05 -17.02
CA GLU A 89 7.32 10.97 -17.36
C GLU A 89 8.01 10.51 -18.64
N TYR A 90 8.18 11.43 -19.58
CA TYR A 90 8.85 11.15 -20.83
C TYR A 90 9.72 12.32 -21.26
N TYR A 91 11.04 12.12 -21.18
CA TYR A 91 12.03 13.06 -21.66
C TYR A 91 12.19 12.95 -23.17
N GLU A 92 11.66 13.91 -23.93
CA GLU A 92 11.73 13.91 -25.39
C GLU A 92 13.05 14.54 -25.89
N SER A 93 14.13 13.78 -25.77
CA SER A 93 15.44 14.22 -26.26
C SER A 93 15.52 14.21 -27.79
N GLY A 94 14.73 13.33 -28.42
CA GLY A 94 14.80 12.99 -29.85
C GLY A 94 15.61 11.73 -30.13
N GLU A 95 16.01 10.98 -29.10
CA GLU A 95 16.70 9.69 -29.17
C GLU A 95 15.77 8.51 -28.78
N MET A 96 16.33 7.32 -28.48
CA MET A 96 15.54 6.18 -28.01
C MET A 96 15.21 6.31 -26.51
N ASP A 97 14.48 7.37 -26.17
CA ASP A 97 14.03 7.64 -24.81
C ASP A 97 12.95 6.62 -24.41
N VAL A 98 13.01 6.12 -23.17
CA VAL A 98 12.01 5.17 -22.64
C VAL A 98 11.21 5.88 -21.55
N PRO A 99 9.87 5.97 -21.68
CA PRO A 99 9.04 6.60 -20.68
C PRO A 99 8.98 5.77 -19.38
N MET A 100 8.93 6.47 -18.25
CA MET A 100 8.78 5.90 -16.92
C MET A 100 7.36 6.14 -16.42
N LEU A 101 6.68 5.08 -16.00
CA LEU A 101 5.40 5.19 -15.30
C LEU A 101 5.67 5.52 -13.83
N TYR A 102 4.93 6.49 -13.31
CA TYR A 102 4.90 6.84 -11.90
C TYR A 102 3.52 6.60 -11.31
N ARG A 103 3.52 6.24 -10.04
CA ARG A 103 2.34 6.06 -9.20
C ARG A 103 2.34 7.14 -8.12
N GLU A 104 1.19 7.71 -7.78
CA GLU A 104 1.07 8.54 -6.58
C GLU A 104 1.23 7.65 -5.34
N GLN A 105 2.04 8.07 -4.38
CA GLN A 105 2.52 7.22 -3.29
C GLN A 105 1.42 6.58 -2.41
N ASN A 106 0.21 7.14 -2.38
CA ASN A 106 -0.92 6.66 -1.59
C ASN A 106 -1.93 5.85 -2.41
N VAL A 107 -1.64 5.57 -3.68
CA VAL A 107 -2.49 4.75 -4.55
C VAL A 107 -2.10 3.28 -4.38
N ASP A 108 -3.01 2.51 -3.79
CA ASP A 108 -2.81 1.07 -3.57
C ASP A 108 -3.30 0.21 -4.75
N ASP A 109 -4.20 0.74 -5.58
CA ASP A 109 -4.76 0.04 -6.73
C ASP A 109 -3.76 -0.01 -7.90
N ILE A 110 -3.15 -1.18 -8.10
CA ILE A 110 -2.22 -1.43 -9.22
C ILE A 110 -3.02 -1.91 -10.44
N PRO A 111 -2.88 -1.24 -11.61
CA PRO A 111 -3.49 -1.68 -12.86
C PRO A 111 -3.16 -3.14 -13.23
N ASP A 112 -4.17 -3.88 -13.68
CA ASP A 112 -3.98 -5.25 -14.17
C ASP A 112 -2.92 -5.31 -15.29
N GLY A 113 -2.02 -6.29 -15.18
CA GLY A 113 -1.05 -6.61 -16.22
C GLY A 113 0.23 -5.77 -16.20
N ILE A 114 0.47 -5.00 -15.14
CA ILE A 114 1.76 -4.37 -14.85
C ILE A 114 2.22 -4.74 -13.44
N SER A 115 3.54 -4.76 -13.23
CA SER A 115 4.18 -4.98 -11.93
C SER A 115 5.26 -3.92 -11.74
N SER A 116 5.60 -3.56 -10.51
CA SER A 116 6.68 -2.60 -10.31
C SER A 116 8.05 -3.25 -10.44
N ASP A 117 8.97 -2.52 -11.10
CA ASP A 117 10.41 -2.79 -11.11
C ASP A 117 11.08 -2.45 -9.76
N TYR A 118 10.35 -1.84 -8.83
CA TYR A 118 10.84 -1.39 -7.53
C TYR A 118 10.16 -2.18 -6.41
N GLU A 119 10.96 -2.89 -5.61
CA GLU A 119 10.46 -3.81 -4.57
C GLU A 119 9.58 -3.10 -3.52
N TRP A 120 9.88 -1.84 -3.19
CA TRP A 120 9.10 -1.04 -2.23
C TRP A 120 7.70 -0.69 -2.75
N ASN A 121 7.45 -0.67 -4.06
CA ASN A 121 6.08 -0.55 -4.60
C ASN A 121 5.27 -1.84 -4.44
N ASN A 122 5.96 -2.98 -4.30
CA ASN A 122 5.35 -4.29 -4.12
C ASN A 122 5.17 -4.62 -2.63
N THR A 123 5.48 -3.68 -1.72
CA THR A 123 5.20 -3.87 -0.31
C THR A 123 3.71 -3.68 -0.05
N SER A 124 3.04 -4.79 0.26
CA SER A 124 1.88 -4.78 1.14
C SER A 124 2.26 -3.96 2.37
N LYS A 125 1.83 -2.71 2.37
CA LYS A 125 2.21 -1.74 3.38
C LYS A 125 1.82 -2.30 4.75
N ASN A 126 2.84 -2.61 5.54
CA ASN A 126 2.70 -2.93 6.95
C ASN A 126 2.49 -1.61 7.71
N GLU A 127 1.37 -0.95 7.42
CA GLU A 127 0.81 0.09 8.28
C GLU A 127 -0.27 -0.58 9.13
N SER A 128 -0.10 -0.50 10.45
CA SER A 128 -1.14 -0.65 11.46
C SER A 128 -2.53 -0.42 10.86
N CYS A 129 -3.37 -1.46 10.81
CA CYS A 129 -4.70 -1.49 10.20
C CYS A 129 -5.61 -0.33 10.66
N THR A 130 -5.44 0.82 10.03
CA THR A 130 -6.36 1.97 10.07
C THR A 130 -6.76 2.33 8.64
N SER A 131 -7.19 1.34 7.85
CA SER A 131 -8.04 1.64 6.71
C SER A 131 -9.34 2.26 7.23
N GLU A 132 -9.91 3.19 6.47
CA GLU A 132 -11.26 3.74 6.76
C GLU A 132 -12.30 2.62 6.90
N TYR A 133 -12.05 1.48 6.26
CA TYR A 133 -12.90 0.30 6.21
C TYR A 133 -12.10 -0.95 6.61
N PRO A 134 -12.05 -1.30 7.91
CA PRO A 134 -11.25 -2.43 8.36
C PRO A 134 -11.81 -3.74 7.80
N MET A 135 -10.96 -4.76 7.64
CA MET A 135 -11.42 -6.11 7.32
C MET A 135 -12.23 -6.68 8.49
N LEU A 136 -13.46 -7.09 8.19
CA LEU A 136 -14.44 -7.61 9.12
C LEU A 136 -14.96 -8.97 8.65
N ILE A 137 -15.21 -9.86 9.60
CA ILE A 137 -15.89 -11.14 9.39
C ILE A 137 -16.85 -11.38 10.55
N MET A 138 -18.05 -11.89 10.26
CA MET A 138 -18.95 -12.38 11.31
C MET A 138 -18.86 -13.91 11.42
N VAL A 139 -18.58 -14.40 12.62
CA VAL A 139 -18.56 -15.83 12.95
C VAL A 139 -19.26 -16.05 14.29
N ASN A 140 -20.19 -16.99 14.35
CA ASN A 140 -20.99 -17.31 15.54
C ASN A 140 -21.56 -16.04 16.24
N ASP A 141 -22.14 -15.15 15.44
CA ASP A 141 -22.78 -13.89 15.83
C ASP A 141 -21.83 -12.86 16.47
N VAL A 142 -20.52 -13.06 16.30
CA VAL A 142 -19.44 -12.14 16.70
C VAL A 142 -18.80 -11.54 15.47
N VAL A 143 -18.67 -10.21 15.43
CA VAL A 143 -17.92 -9.51 14.39
C VAL A 143 -16.48 -9.37 14.84
N TYR A 144 -15.58 -10.00 14.10
CA TYR A 144 -14.14 -9.90 14.30
C TYR A 144 -13.55 -8.88 13.33
N LYS A 145 -12.60 -8.09 13.81
CA LYS A 145 -11.87 -7.05 13.08
C LYS A 145 -10.41 -7.45 12.95
N ASN A 146 -9.84 -7.30 11.76
CA ASN A 146 -8.41 -7.51 11.55
C ASN A 146 -7.60 -6.56 12.44
N THR A 147 -6.58 -7.12 13.10
CA THR A 147 -5.69 -6.39 14.02
C THR A 147 -4.50 -5.76 13.31
N GLY A 148 -4.17 -6.20 12.09
CA GLY A 148 -2.95 -5.86 11.36
C GLY A 148 -1.77 -6.78 11.63
N TYR A 149 -1.91 -7.77 12.53
CA TYR A 149 -0.83 -8.68 12.88
C TYR A 149 -0.94 -10.04 12.20
N ILE A 150 0.23 -10.59 11.85
CA ILE A 150 0.37 -11.97 11.38
C ILE A 150 0.48 -12.93 12.56
N CYS A 151 -0.19 -14.07 12.44
CA CYS A 151 -0.05 -15.22 13.33
C CYS A 151 1.17 -16.04 12.92
N SER A 152 2.24 -15.89 13.70
CA SER A 152 3.50 -16.59 13.50
C SER A 152 3.64 -17.83 14.41
N ALA A 153 2.69 -18.02 15.33
CA ALA A 153 2.64 -19.19 16.20
C ALA A 153 2.54 -20.49 15.38
N VAL A 154 3.26 -21.52 15.81
CA VAL A 154 3.24 -22.83 15.17
C VAL A 154 1.83 -23.43 15.32
N SER A 155 1.02 -23.39 14.26
CA SER A 155 -0.31 -23.98 14.28
C SER A 155 -0.36 -25.35 13.61
N CYS A 156 -0.91 -26.33 14.32
CA CYS A 156 -1.17 -27.70 13.84
C CYS A 156 -2.63 -28.06 14.08
N GLY A 157 -3.54 -27.40 13.35
CA GLY A 157 -4.97 -27.62 13.55
C GLY A 157 -5.75 -27.72 12.24
N THR A 158 -6.89 -28.39 12.32
CA THR A 158 -7.91 -28.35 11.27
C THR A 158 -8.60 -26.98 11.32
N MET A 159 -8.89 -26.39 10.18
CA MET A 159 -9.64 -25.13 10.09
C MET A 159 -11.06 -25.34 10.63
N ASP A 160 -11.60 -24.34 11.34
CA ASP A 160 -12.92 -24.43 11.98
C ASP A 160 -14.05 -24.05 11.02
N GLY A 161 -13.76 -23.21 10.02
CA GLY A 161 -14.73 -22.83 9.01
C GLY A 161 -14.11 -22.12 7.81
N THR A 162 -14.99 -21.76 6.87
CA THR A 162 -14.65 -21.08 5.63
C THR A 162 -15.62 -19.91 5.42
N ILE A 163 -15.10 -18.79 4.92
CA ILE A 163 -15.89 -17.62 4.53
C ILE A 163 -16.62 -17.94 3.21
N ASP A 164 -17.95 -17.85 3.22
CA ASP A 164 -18.79 -18.25 2.08
C ASP A 164 -19.44 -17.07 1.35
N LYS A 165 -19.47 -15.89 1.98
CA LYS A 165 -20.09 -14.67 1.45
C LYS A 165 -19.21 -13.46 1.67
N THR A 166 -19.28 -12.50 0.74
CA THR A 166 -18.65 -11.20 0.86
C THR A 166 -19.64 -10.08 0.60
N LEU A 167 -19.43 -8.95 1.27
CA LEU A 167 -20.07 -7.67 1.00
C LEU A 167 -19.07 -6.73 0.31
N ASP A 168 -19.53 -5.51 0.03
CA ASP A 168 -18.65 -4.38 -0.27
C ASP A 168 -17.72 -4.11 0.92
N SER A 169 -16.50 -3.64 0.66
CA SER A 169 -15.50 -3.41 1.70
C SER A 169 -15.95 -2.44 2.78
N LYS A 170 -16.89 -1.54 2.45
CA LYS A 170 -17.43 -0.54 3.39
C LYS A 170 -18.50 -1.06 4.32
N ASP A 171 -19.09 -2.21 3.99
CA ASP A 171 -20.21 -2.75 4.73
C ASP A 171 -19.76 -3.60 5.93
N THR A 172 -20.59 -3.61 6.98
CA THR A 172 -20.37 -4.49 8.14
C THR A 172 -21.09 -5.82 7.92
N PRO A 173 -20.42 -6.98 8.04
CA PRO A 173 -21.07 -8.28 7.98
C PRO A 173 -22.19 -8.44 9.00
N THR A 174 -23.30 -9.08 8.59
CA THR A 174 -24.50 -9.30 9.42
C THR A 174 -24.95 -10.76 9.47
N GLU A 175 -24.30 -11.64 8.71
CA GLU A 175 -24.55 -13.09 8.69
C GLU A 175 -23.27 -13.86 9.02
N ASN A 176 -23.39 -15.02 9.66
CA ASN A 176 -22.23 -15.89 9.92
C ASN A 176 -21.55 -16.33 8.62
N ASN A 177 -20.21 -16.40 8.65
CA ASN A 177 -19.30 -16.68 7.53
C ASN A 177 -19.33 -15.64 6.40
N GLN A 178 -19.87 -14.45 6.67
CA GLN A 178 -19.81 -13.30 5.78
C GLN A 178 -18.63 -12.39 6.16
N SER A 179 -17.89 -11.94 5.15
CA SER A 179 -16.83 -10.94 5.29
C SER A 179 -17.13 -9.68 4.46
N ASN A 180 -16.28 -8.66 4.58
CA ASN A 180 -16.21 -7.53 3.64
C ASN A 180 -14.90 -7.54 2.81
N PHE A 181 -14.20 -8.66 2.75
CA PHE A 181 -12.86 -8.73 2.13
C PHE A 181 -12.66 -9.93 1.19
N GLY A 182 -13.71 -10.71 0.92
CA GLY A 182 -13.66 -11.84 -0.02
C GLY A 182 -14.17 -13.15 0.56
N THR A 183 -14.09 -14.22 -0.22
CA THR A 183 -14.62 -15.56 0.13
C THR A 183 -13.59 -16.65 -0.17
N GLY A 184 -13.84 -17.86 0.35
CA GLY A 184 -12.95 -19.01 0.17
C GLY A 184 -11.80 -19.09 1.17
N TYR A 185 -11.61 -18.04 1.99
CA TYR A 185 -10.65 -18.01 3.08
C TYR A 185 -11.11 -18.86 4.26
N ASN A 186 -10.18 -19.57 4.89
CA ASN A 186 -10.48 -20.41 6.03
C ASN A 186 -10.15 -19.68 7.32
N TYR A 187 -10.89 -19.94 8.40
CA TYR A 187 -10.57 -19.41 9.72
C TYR A 187 -10.46 -20.50 10.79
N GLN A 188 -9.75 -20.17 11.85
CA GLN A 188 -9.56 -21.01 13.03
C GLN A 188 -9.70 -20.16 14.31
N TYR A 189 -10.32 -20.70 15.34
CA TYR A 189 -10.35 -20.09 16.67
C TYR A 189 -8.98 -20.14 17.32
N SER A 190 -8.57 -19.00 17.90
CA SER A 190 -7.31 -18.89 18.63
C SER A 190 -7.57 -18.60 20.10
N THR A 191 -6.76 -17.73 20.72
CA THR A 191 -7.01 -17.21 22.06
C THR A 191 -8.41 -16.59 22.19
N GLU A 192 -8.94 -16.54 23.41
CA GLU A 192 -10.28 -16.00 23.70
C GLU A 192 -10.50 -14.64 23.01
N GLY A 193 -11.61 -14.53 22.27
CA GLY A 193 -11.95 -13.33 21.52
C GLY A 193 -11.18 -13.12 20.22
N GLN A 194 -10.41 -14.10 19.75
CA GLN A 194 -9.63 -14.02 18.52
C GLN A 194 -9.88 -15.20 17.58
N ILE A 195 -9.75 -14.91 16.29
CA ILE A 195 -9.67 -15.93 15.22
C ILE A 195 -8.47 -15.61 14.34
N VAL A 196 -7.92 -16.62 13.70
CA VAL A 196 -6.90 -16.51 12.67
C VAL A 196 -7.55 -16.83 11.34
N VAL A 197 -7.38 -15.96 10.34
CA VAL A 197 -7.90 -16.15 8.98
C VAL A 197 -6.72 -16.35 8.04
N ASP A 198 -6.75 -17.44 7.28
CA ASP A 198 -5.80 -17.70 6.19
C ASP A 198 -6.31 -17.01 4.92
N ILE A 199 -5.64 -15.91 4.57
CA ILE A 199 -5.90 -15.09 3.39
C ILE A 199 -4.71 -15.28 2.47
N ASP A 200 -4.91 -16.01 1.37
CA ASP A 200 -3.91 -16.23 0.33
C ASP A 200 -2.56 -16.81 0.83
N GLY A 201 -2.60 -17.62 1.90
CA GLY A 201 -1.44 -18.27 2.49
C GLY A 201 -0.84 -17.53 3.69
N GLU A 202 -1.31 -16.31 3.98
CA GLU A 202 -0.93 -15.52 5.13
C GLU A 202 -2.00 -15.60 6.23
N LYS A 203 -1.56 -15.78 7.47
CA LYS A 203 -2.45 -15.97 8.61
C LYS A 203 -2.62 -14.66 9.37
N TYR A 204 -3.74 -13.99 9.15
CA TYR A 204 -4.06 -12.73 9.80
C TYR A 204 -4.83 -12.95 11.11
N ILE A 205 -4.48 -12.17 12.14
CA ILE A 205 -5.18 -12.22 13.43
C ILE A 205 -6.34 -11.22 13.42
N PHE A 206 -7.53 -11.72 13.74
CA PHE A 206 -8.72 -10.90 13.92
C PHE A 206 -9.19 -11.01 15.38
N ARG A 207 -9.67 -9.89 15.92
CA ARG A 207 -10.15 -9.77 17.31
C ARG A 207 -11.60 -9.34 17.34
N ASP A 208 -12.37 -9.82 18.29
CA ASP A 208 -13.76 -9.36 18.52
C ASP A 208 -13.77 -7.82 18.58
N SER A 209 -14.52 -7.22 17.66
CA SER A 209 -14.64 -5.78 17.48
C SER A 209 -15.20 -5.03 18.70
N LYS A 210 -15.81 -5.75 19.65
CA LYS A 210 -16.31 -5.18 20.91
C LYS A 210 -15.23 -5.09 21.99
N LEU A 211 -14.11 -5.77 21.83
CA LEU A 211 -12.99 -5.69 22.76
C LEU A 211 -12.21 -4.40 22.53
N THR A 212 -11.81 -3.74 23.62
CA THR A 212 -10.99 -2.53 23.57
C THR A 212 -9.50 -2.81 23.74
N ASP A 213 -9.13 -4.09 23.89
CA ASP A 213 -7.75 -4.50 24.02
C ASP A 213 -7.01 -4.26 22.70
N SER A 214 -5.97 -3.45 22.76
CA SER A 214 -5.10 -3.09 21.65
C SER A 214 -3.69 -3.67 21.82
N SER A 215 -3.48 -4.58 22.76
CA SER A 215 -2.19 -5.27 22.92
C SER A 215 -1.88 -6.11 21.68
N ILE A 216 -0.57 -6.27 21.41
CA ILE A 216 -0.09 -7.19 20.38
C ILE A 216 -0.52 -8.60 20.79
N PRO A 217 -1.23 -9.35 19.90
CA PRO A 217 -1.63 -10.72 20.19
C PRO A 217 -0.44 -11.61 20.58
N ILE A 218 -0.67 -12.58 21.45
CA ILE A 218 0.37 -13.52 21.89
C ILE A 218 0.89 -14.36 20.72
N GLU A 219 0.08 -14.57 19.68
CA GLU A 219 0.41 -15.34 18.49
C GLU A 219 1.37 -14.63 17.52
N VAL A 220 1.77 -13.39 17.81
CA VAL A 220 2.74 -12.62 17.02
C VAL A 220 4.16 -12.97 17.45
N ALA A 221 5.01 -13.34 16.50
CA ALA A 221 6.41 -13.67 16.79
C ALA A 221 7.12 -12.54 17.51
N ASN A 222 7.84 -12.90 18.58
CA ASN A 222 8.69 -11.96 19.28
C ASN A 222 9.86 -12.65 19.97
N PHE A 223 10.99 -11.94 20.06
CA PHE A 223 12.23 -12.45 20.64
C PHE A 223 12.97 -11.36 21.41
N THR A 224 13.86 -11.77 22.32
CA THR A 224 14.72 -10.89 23.10
C THR A 224 16.05 -10.84 22.39
N ALA A 225 16.61 -9.65 22.33
CA ALA A 225 17.89 -9.41 21.72
C ALA A 225 18.70 -8.40 22.54
N THR A 226 20.01 -8.37 22.32
CA THR A 226 20.86 -7.27 22.79
C THR A 226 21.25 -6.39 21.62
N ILE A 227 21.13 -5.08 21.77
CA ILE A 227 21.60 -4.13 20.75
C ILE A 227 23.12 -4.15 20.70
N LYS A 228 23.68 -4.48 19.55
CA LYS A 228 25.11 -4.53 19.30
C LYS A 228 25.64 -3.24 18.68
N GLU A 229 24.84 -2.61 17.82
CA GLU A 229 25.17 -1.35 17.15
C GLU A 229 23.89 -0.58 16.85
N VAL A 230 23.92 0.74 17.08
CA VAL A 230 22.91 1.69 16.61
C VAL A 230 23.48 2.43 15.41
N ARG A 231 22.89 2.24 14.23
CA ARG A 231 23.40 2.83 12.99
C ARG A 231 22.83 4.23 12.76
N ASN A 232 23.55 5.02 11.97
CA ASN A 232 23.20 6.41 11.70
C ASN A 232 21.90 6.59 10.89
N ASP A 233 21.44 5.53 10.21
CA ASP A 233 20.21 5.47 9.44
C ASP A 233 19.00 5.02 10.28
N GLY A 234 19.18 4.82 11.59
CA GLY A 234 18.13 4.35 12.49
C GLY A 234 17.97 2.83 12.52
N GLN A 235 18.74 2.08 11.72
CA GLN A 235 18.76 0.62 11.82
C GLN A 235 19.53 0.18 13.08
N LEU A 236 19.13 -0.97 13.64
CA LEU A 236 19.81 -1.60 14.75
C LEU A 236 20.41 -2.93 14.28
N LEU A 237 21.66 -3.17 14.67
CA LEU A 237 22.22 -4.52 14.66
C LEU A 237 21.96 -5.13 16.04
N VAL A 238 21.20 -6.22 16.09
CA VAL A 238 20.83 -6.88 17.34
C VAL A 238 21.32 -8.32 17.34
N THR A 239 21.75 -8.82 18.49
CA THR A 239 22.13 -10.23 18.67
C THR A 239 21.00 -10.97 19.34
N PHE A 240 20.52 -12.06 18.72
CA PHE A 240 19.47 -12.92 19.26
C PHE A 240 19.84 -13.49 20.64
N VAL A 241 18.87 -13.52 21.56
CA VAL A 241 19.03 -14.09 22.91
C VAL A 241 18.07 -15.25 23.15
N ASP A 242 16.77 -15.02 23.00
CA ASP A 242 15.75 -16.02 23.33
C ASP A 242 14.41 -15.75 22.64
N MET A 243 13.65 -16.82 22.37
CA MET A 243 12.33 -16.78 21.77
C MET A 243 11.44 -17.87 22.38
N ASP A 244 10.15 -17.56 22.55
CA ASP A 244 9.18 -18.49 23.10
C ASP A 244 8.99 -19.73 22.19
N ASP A 245 8.75 -20.90 22.78
CA ASP A 245 8.65 -22.18 22.06
C ASP A 245 7.38 -22.31 21.23
N MET A 246 6.44 -21.36 21.38
CA MET A 246 5.27 -21.23 20.51
C MET A 246 5.62 -20.83 19.07
N PHE A 247 6.84 -20.36 18.80
CA PHE A 247 7.28 -19.91 17.49
C PHE A 247 8.37 -20.81 16.89
N VAL A 248 8.57 -20.70 15.57
CA VAL A 248 9.77 -21.26 14.95
C VAL A 248 10.97 -20.43 15.40
N SER A 249 11.90 -21.06 16.14
CA SER A 249 13.10 -20.39 16.64
C SER A 249 13.92 -19.80 15.49
N LEU A 250 14.42 -18.58 15.72
CA LEU A 250 15.45 -17.97 14.90
C LEU A 250 16.78 -18.72 15.06
N ALA A 251 17.67 -18.53 14.09
CA ALA A 251 19.04 -19.02 14.17
C ALA A 251 19.86 -18.15 15.14
N ASP A 252 20.85 -18.75 15.80
CA ASP A 252 21.80 -17.98 16.60
C ASP A 252 22.55 -17.00 15.69
N GLY A 253 22.52 -15.70 16.01
CA GLY A 253 23.24 -14.72 15.21
C GLY A 253 22.81 -13.27 15.41
N ASP A 254 23.32 -12.44 14.51
CA ASP A 254 23.00 -11.02 14.44
C ASP A 254 21.95 -10.76 13.36
N TYR A 255 21.02 -9.87 13.66
CA TYR A 255 19.91 -9.46 12.82
C TYR A 255 19.92 -7.94 12.64
N ILE A 256 19.61 -7.48 11.43
CA ILE A 256 19.32 -6.08 11.15
C ILE A 256 17.82 -5.87 11.29
N VAL A 257 17.45 -4.87 12.08
CA VAL A 257 16.07 -4.46 12.28
C VAL A 257 15.94 -2.96 12.03
N ASP A 258 14.85 -2.55 11.40
CA ASP A 258 14.55 -1.13 11.25
C ASP A 258 14.01 -0.57 12.58
N GLY A 259 14.77 0.35 13.17
CA GLY A 259 14.37 1.11 14.36
C GLY A 259 14.04 2.57 14.04
N SER A 260 14.11 2.99 12.77
CA SER A 260 14.00 4.39 12.36
C SER A 260 12.62 5.01 12.62
N THR A 261 11.58 4.17 12.71
CA THR A 261 10.20 4.58 12.96
C THR A 261 9.86 4.69 14.45
N LEU A 262 10.81 4.41 15.34
CA LEU A 262 10.55 4.30 16.77
C LEU A 262 10.86 5.60 17.52
N GLU A 263 9.97 5.99 18.43
CA GLU A 263 10.13 7.20 19.26
C GLU A 263 11.14 7.02 20.42
N THR A 264 11.69 5.82 20.61
CA THR A 264 12.57 5.48 21.75
C THR A 264 14.03 5.56 21.35
N ASP A 265 14.83 6.29 22.12
CA ASP A 265 16.29 6.30 21.98
C ASP A 265 16.87 4.97 22.49
N PHE A 266 17.55 4.24 21.62
CA PHE A 266 18.25 3.00 21.95
C PHE A 266 19.76 3.21 22.06
N SER A 267 20.41 2.40 22.89
CA SER A 267 21.85 2.40 23.08
C SER A 267 22.45 1.01 22.88
N GLU A 268 23.72 0.97 22.49
CA GLU A 268 24.49 -0.29 22.49
C GLU A 268 24.49 -0.93 23.87
N GLY A 269 24.21 -2.23 23.92
CA GLY A 269 24.10 -3.02 25.14
C GLY A 269 22.70 -3.09 25.74
N ASP A 270 21.73 -2.33 25.24
CA ASP A 270 20.35 -2.44 25.70
C ASP A 270 19.77 -3.83 25.38
N SER A 271 19.00 -4.37 26.33
CA SER A 271 18.18 -5.55 26.11
C SER A 271 16.82 -5.09 25.58
N VAL A 272 16.36 -5.71 24.50
CA VAL A 272 15.11 -5.36 23.83
C VAL A 272 14.27 -6.58 23.51
N ARG A 273 12.95 -6.40 23.48
CA ARG A 273 12.01 -7.33 22.87
C ARG A 273 11.53 -6.77 21.54
N ILE A 274 11.54 -7.60 20.51
CA ILE A 274 11.20 -7.24 19.13
C ILE A 274 10.01 -8.09 18.70
N TRP A 275 8.92 -7.45 18.25
CA TRP A 275 7.74 -8.09 17.66
C TRP A 275 7.77 -7.91 16.15
N PHE A 276 7.53 -8.99 15.42
CA PHE A 276 7.62 -9.03 13.96
C PHE A 276 6.66 -10.08 13.40
N ASP A 277 6.52 -10.15 12.08
CA ASP A 277 5.58 -11.05 11.39
C ASP A 277 6.07 -12.52 11.30
N GLY A 278 7.31 -12.81 11.72
CA GLY A 278 7.93 -14.13 11.61
C GLY A 278 8.79 -14.32 10.36
N SER A 279 8.84 -13.34 9.45
CA SER A 279 9.67 -13.39 8.24
C SER A 279 11.13 -13.01 8.53
N VAL A 280 12.04 -13.65 7.80
CA VAL A 280 13.49 -13.41 7.86
C VAL A 280 14.06 -13.48 6.45
N GLU A 281 14.84 -12.47 6.09
CA GLU A 281 15.66 -12.51 4.89
C GLU A 281 17.04 -13.07 5.20
N GLU A 282 17.36 -14.21 4.60
CA GLU A 282 18.58 -14.99 4.82
C GLU A 282 19.80 -14.40 4.07
N VAL A 283 20.10 -13.14 4.38
CA VAL A 283 21.34 -12.44 4.00
C VAL A 283 22.31 -12.37 5.19
N LEU A 284 23.50 -11.77 5.01
CA LEU A 284 24.51 -11.70 6.07
C LEU A 284 24.90 -10.24 6.38
N PRO A 285 24.55 -9.70 7.57
CA PRO A 285 23.65 -10.27 8.59
C PRO A 285 22.21 -10.42 8.09
N ALA A 286 21.41 -11.30 8.71
CA ALA A 286 20.01 -11.52 8.33
C ALA A 286 19.16 -10.27 8.61
N ILE A 287 18.09 -10.07 7.85
CA ILE A 287 17.22 -8.89 7.98
C ILE A 287 15.82 -9.33 8.44
N LEU A 288 15.22 -8.57 9.37
CA LEU A 288 13.80 -8.70 9.70
C LEU A 288 13.04 -7.58 8.96
N PRO A 289 12.36 -7.90 7.84
CA PRO A 289 11.78 -6.87 6.98
C PRO A 289 10.54 -6.21 7.59
N ASN A 290 9.84 -6.88 8.51
CA ASN A 290 8.53 -6.48 9.00
C ASN A 290 8.48 -6.47 10.53
N VAL A 291 9.01 -5.40 11.13
CA VAL A 291 8.99 -5.20 12.58
C VAL A 291 7.78 -4.35 12.99
N TYR A 292 6.97 -4.87 13.91
CA TYR A 292 5.81 -4.18 14.46
C TYR A 292 6.18 -3.24 15.59
N LYS A 293 7.11 -3.67 16.45
CA LYS A 293 7.47 -2.94 17.67
C LYS A 293 8.81 -3.40 18.20
N ILE A 294 9.56 -2.48 18.79
CA ILE A 294 10.74 -2.77 19.61
C ILE A 294 10.56 -2.05 20.94
N GLU A 295 10.84 -2.74 22.05
CA GLU A 295 10.71 -2.20 23.41
C GLU A 295 11.92 -2.59 24.24
N LEU A 296 12.31 -1.73 25.19
CA LEU A 296 13.32 -2.07 26.20
C LEU A 296 12.81 -3.20 27.10
N ASP A 297 13.62 -4.26 27.21
CA ASP A 297 13.36 -5.44 28.04
C ASP A 297 14.18 -5.31 29.34
N ASN A 298 13.58 -4.65 30.34
CA ASN A 298 14.23 -4.30 31.62
C ASN A 298 14.11 -5.38 32.69
#